data_AF-A0A0F4ITP2-F1
#
_entry.id   AF-A0A0F4ITP2-F1
#
_cell.length_a   1.000
_cell.length_b   1.000
_cell.length_c   1.000
_cell.angle_alpha   90.00
_cell.angle_beta   90.00
_cell.angle_gamma   90.00
#
_symmetry.space_group_name_H-M   'P 1'
#
loop_
_entity.id
_entity.type
_entity.pdbx_description
1 polymer ?
#
loop_
_entity_poly.entity_id
_entity_poly.type
_entity_poly.pdbx_seq_one_letter_code
_entity_poly.pdbx_strand_id
1 'polypeptide(L)'
;MAPRREIPEGTAAGELARFLVGLVRGATVRELAEKLGKSPSAWGNYLNGAQLIPKALLGRLVEAYTTPGQVRQAKAVRAKALWTAAAAERRQASAGGGLVHQHQRRDDALQQAVKYRRLAENAEKHLKELQPILALTQSRLENAELQLRQAGERERTRIELQLSQAKERLSRVKLQQERARSRRLTAEEQQDFWLAEAAAAHEEINRLEREARDLAVPDSSVATLPREDSDVASRSDTEIDILLEHIEAEGREDEAEIELDLEPDSVETELVTITEAPRDGGGQEDAPLVIESVGVLEDHVRQPQPVEQTPVQPLSNVPLDKPSTSTDIQRGPAEPPLTSARDHHEDRAPTDTHLLDWLSTADTPQAVAHAFASLREREGGAGRWPAARLAAAAFGEGRTRSQNAVLSGLEADFLPESSQDLQALVRVLGTQEEVHAFDEAYKRVFEQARPLPAASSPLRPVPKIYNAFYVVSIPLLFAIPTGFVTGLRADPGPAGWKLAIYAVVGTLVASGTWVLQSLLREHVEGRFDVGPAGEWLSMTASVAFVMGLIISAAGFDYPGRWVAGAVGFL
;
A
#
# COMPACT_ATOMS: atom_id res chain seq x y z
N MET A 1 -37.59 31.43 -2.21
CA MET A 1 -37.88 32.61 -1.37
C MET A 1 -36.65 32.89 -0.51
N ALA A 2 -36.07 34.08 -0.56
CA ALA A 2 -34.93 34.42 0.31
C ALA A 2 -35.44 34.64 1.75
N PRO A 3 -34.75 34.12 2.78
CA PRO A 3 -35.16 34.32 4.18
C PRO A 3 -35.27 35.82 4.47
N ARG A 4 -36.36 36.23 5.12
CA ARG A 4 -36.54 37.61 5.59
C ARG A 4 -35.41 37.90 6.58
N ARG A 5 -34.51 38.81 6.18
CA ARG A 5 -33.35 39.21 6.97
C ARG A 5 -33.84 40.18 8.04
N GLU A 6 -34.01 39.69 9.27
CA GLU A 6 -34.29 40.55 10.42
C GLU A 6 -33.02 41.31 10.76
N ILE A 7 -32.96 42.58 10.34
CA ILE A 7 -31.90 43.48 10.80
C ILE A 7 -32.31 43.94 12.19
N PRO A 8 -31.50 43.73 13.24
CA PRO A 8 -31.84 44.16 14.59
C PRO A 8 -32.06 45.68 14.59
N GLU A 9 -33.31 46.09 14.83
CA GLU A 9 -33.68 47.49 14.80
C GLU A 9 -33.29 48.16 16.13
N GLY A 10 -32.54 49.27 16.07
CA GLY A 10 -32.16 50.05 17.25
C GLY A 10 -30.77 49.76 17.83
N THR A 11 -30.00 48.84 17.24
CA THR A 11 -28.58 48.60 17.58
C THR A 11 -27.66 49.38 16.63
N ALA A 12 -26.47 49.77 17.09
CA ALA A 12 -25.48 50.45 16.24
C ALA A 12 -24.99 49.51 15.12
N ALA A 13 -24.95 48.19 15.38
CA ALA A 13 -24.70 47.18 14.35
C ALA A 13 -25.80 47.15 13.27
N GLY A 14 -27.08 47.26 13.66
CA GLY A 14 -28.21 47.33 12.73
C GLY A 14 -28.20 48.61 11.89
N GLU A 15 -27.82 49.75 12.48
CA GLU A 15 -27.65 51.01 11.74
C GLU A 15 -26.52 50.94 10.70
N LEU A 16 -25.40 50.30 11.04
CA LEU A 16 -24.32 50.05 10.09
C LEU A 16 -24.78 49.11 8.96
N ALA A 17 -25.50 48.04 9.28
CA ALA A 17 -26.03 47.10 8.28
C ALA A 17 -26.98 47.81 7.29
N ARG A 18 -27.90 48.65 7.78
CA ARG A 18 -28.78 49.46 6.92
C ARG A 18 -28.00 50.44 6.06
N PHE A 19 -26.95 51.08 6.61
CA PHE A 19 -26.07 51.95 5.84
C PHE A 19 -25.36 51.18 4.70
N LEU A 20 -24.87 49.97 4.97
CA LEU A 20 -24.26 49.10 3.97
C LEU A 20 -25.24 48.68 2.88
N VAL A 21 -26.45 48.25 3.25
CA VAL A 21 -27.52 47.90 2.29
C VAL A 21 -27.89 49.11 1.42
N GLY A 22 -27.96 50.31 2.01
CA GLY A 22 -28.23 51.55 1.27
C GLY A 22 -27.09 51.95 0.34
N LEU A 23 -25.83 51.66 0.70
CA LEU A 23 -24.65 51.98 -0.10
C LEU A 23 -24.51 51.06 -1.31
N VAL A 24 -24.95 49.81 -1.18
CA VAL A 24 -24.80 48.74 -2.19
C VAL A 24 -26.11 48.47 -2.95
N ARG A 25 -27.04 49.44 -2.93
CA ARG A 25 -28.37 49.28 -3.51
C ARG A 25 -28.28 48.87 -4.99
N GLY A 26 -28.70 47.64 -5.29
CA GLY A 26 -28.71 47.07 -6.63
C GLY A 26 -27.61 46.03 -6.92
N ALA A 27 -26.62 45.84 -6.04
CA ALA A 27 -25.63 44.78 -6.22
C ALA A 27 -26.03 43.50 -5.48
N THR A 28 -25.78 42.34 -6.10
CA THR A 28 -26.04 41.05 -5.46
C THR A 28 -24.89 40.65 -4.50
N VAL A 29 -25.19 39.77 -3.55
CA VAL A 29 -24.19 39.23 -2.61
C VAL A 29 -23.05 38.50 -3.34
N ARG A 30 -23.37 37.87 -4.50
CA ARG A 30 -22.38 37.22 -5.37
C ARG A 30 -21.47 38.24 -6.05
N GLU A 31 -22.03 39.34 -6.57
CA GLU A 31 -21.23 40.43 -7.16
C GLU A 31 -20.28 41.09 -6.14
N LEU A 32 -20.72 41.20 -4.88
CA LEU A 32 -19.86 41.71 -3.80
C LEU A 32 -18.71 40.76 -3.48
N ALA A 33 -18.98 39.45 -3.40
CA ALA A 33 -17.97 38.42 -3.19
C ALA A 33 -16.93 38.42 -4.32
N GLU A 34 -17.38 38.57 -5.58
CA GLU A 34 -16.50 38.61 -6.75
C GLU A 34 -15.63 39.88 -6.78
N LYS A 35 -16.21 41.06 -6.50
CA LYS A 35 -15.48 42.34 -6.62
C LYS A 35 -14.60 42.68 -5.43
N LEU A 36 -14.99 42.27 -4.22
CA LEU A 36 -14.32 42.69 -2.97
C LEU A 36 -13.72 41.50 -2.19
N GLY A 37 -13.84 40.28 -2.73
CA GLY A 37 -13.44 39.03 -2.08
C GLY A 37 -14.41 38.62 -0.96
N LYS A 38 -14.05 37.59 -0.19
CA LYS A 38 -14.87 36.93 0.84
C LYS A 38 -16.04 36.11 0.28
N SER A 39 -16.50 35.14 1.08
CA SER A 39 -17.59 34.26 0.69
C SER A 39 -18.92 35.03 0.59
N PRO A 40 -19.85 34.60 -0.28
CA PRO A 40 -21.20 35.16 -0.33
C PRO A 40 -21.92 35.07 1.02
N SER A 41 -21.68 34.01 1.81
CA SER A 41 -22.24 33.88 3.16
C SER A 41 -21.75 34.99 4.09
N ALA A 42 -20.46 35.32 4.08
CA ALA A 42 -19.89 36.40 4.89
C ALA A 42 -20.51 37.76 4.52
N TRP A 43 -20.71 38.04 3.23
CA TRP A 43 -21.41 39.26 2.79
C TRP A 43 -22.87 39.29 3.21
N GLY A 44 -23.55 38.13 3.22
CA GLY A 44 -24.87 38.00 3.83
C GLY A 44 -24.88 38.42 5.29
N ASN A 45 -23.88 37.96 6.04
CA ASN A 45 -23.70 38.24 7.48
C ASN A 45 -23.25 39.68 7.78
N TYR A 46 -22.56 40.34 6.86
CA TYR A 46 -22.24 41.77 7.00
C TYR A 46 -23.46 42.65 6.72
N LEU A 47 -24.26 42.29 5.70
CA LEU A 47 -25.43 43.08 5.29
C LEU A 47 -26.65 42.90 6.20
N ASN A 48 -26.76 41.79 6.93
CA ASN A 48 -27.81 41.59 7.94
C ASN A 48 -27.41 42.12 9.34
N GLY A 49 -26.15 42.52 9.54
CA GLY A 49 -25.64 42.98 10.83
C GLY A 49 -25.30 41.88 11.83
N ALA A 50 -25.35 40.60 11.43
CA ALA A 50 -24.97 39.48 12.28
C ALA A 50 -23.46 39.45 12.54
N GLN A 51 -22.66 39.88 11.56
CA GLN A 51 -21.21 40.00 11.70
C GLN A 51 -20.76 41.43 11.39
N LEU A 52 -19.84 41.95 12.22
CA LEU A 52 -19.22 43.24 11.96
C LEU A 52 -18.27 43.15 10.76
N ILE A 53 -18.47 43.99 9.75
CA ILE A 53 -17.58 44.06 8.59
C ILE A 53 -16.17 44.53 9.01
N PRO A 54 -15.07 43.91 8.50
CA PRO A 54 -13.73 44.41 8.74
C PRO A 54 -13.54 45.85 8.26
N LYS A 55 -12.86 46.69 9.06
CA LYS A 55 -12.65 48.12 8.76
C LYS A 55 -12.02 48.39 7.39
N ALA A 56 -11.06 47.55 6.99
CA ALA A 56 -10.42 47.66 5.68
C ALA A 56 -11.39 47.39 4.52
N LEU A 57 -12.30 46.42 4.69
CA LEU A 57 -13.32 46.10 3.69
C LEU A 57 -14.38 47.19 3.59
N LEU A 58 -14.74 47.82 4.72
CA LEU A 58 -15.66 48.95 4.73
C LEU A 58 -15.14 50.14 3.90
N GLY A 59 -13.84 50.46 4.03
CA GLY A 59 -13.21 51.52 3.23
C GLY A 59 -13.27 51.23 1.73
N ARG A 60 -12.87 50.01 1.33
CA ARG A 60 -12.91 49.56 -0.07
C ARG A 60 -14.33 49.57 -0.65
N LEU A 61 -15.33 49.16 0.15
CA LEU A 61 -16.73 49.19 -0.25
C LEU A 61 -17.22 50.61 -0.54
N VAL A 62 -16.91 51.58 0.34
CA VAL A 62 -17.29 52.99 0.15
C VAL A 62 -16.62 53.58 -1.09
N GLU A 63 -15.34 53.23 -1.33
CA GLU A 63 -14.60 53.66 -2.52
C GLU A 63 -15.18 53.09 -3.82
N ALA A 64 -15.54 51.80 -3.83
CA ALA A 64 -16.04 51.11 -5.00
C ALA A 64 -17.46 51.53 -5.42
N TYR A 65 -18.34 51.83 -4.45
CA TYR A 65 -19.76 52.09 -4.70
C TYR A 65 -20.18 53.57 -4.59
N THR A 66 -19.22 54.49 -4.38
CA THR A 66 -19.51 55.94 -4.39
C THR A 66 -18.57 56.68 -5.33
N THR A 67 -19.12 57.53 -6.21
CA THR A 67 -18.35 58.38 -7.14
C THR A 67 -17.31 59.25 -6.41
N PRO A 68 -16.09 59.45 -6.95
CA PRO A 68 -15.08 60.28 -6.30
C PRO A 68 -15.57 61.73 -6.13
N GLY A 69 -15.36 62.31 -4.95
CA GLY A 69 -15.76 63.67 -4.61
C GLY A 69 -16.10 63.87 -3.13
N GLN A 70 -16.61 65.05 -2.77
CA GLN A 70 -16.99 65.40 -1.39
C GLN A 70 -18.03 64.44 -0.80
N VAL A 71 -18.93 63.91 -1.64
CA VAL A 71 -19.95 62.93 -1.23
C VAL A 71 -19.32 61.61 -0.75
N ARG A 72 -18.23 61.16 -1.37
CA ARG A 72 -17.50 59.96 -0.94
C ARG A 72 -16.86 60.17 0.43
N GLN A 73 -16.23 61.32 0.64
CA GLN A 73 -15.61 61.65 1.94
C GLN A 73 -16.65 61.71 3.06
N ALA A 74 -17.80 62.36 2.81
CA ALA A 74 -18.89 62.41 3.78
C ALA A 74 -19.44 61.01 4.13
N LYS A 75 -19.61 60.14 3.12
CA LYS A 75 -20.03 58.74 3.34
C LYS A 75 -18.96 57.93 4.07
N ALA A 76 -17.67 58.13 3.79
CA ALA A 76 -16.57 57.45 4.46
C ALA A 76 -16.49 57.82 5.95
N VAL A 77 -16.65 59.11 6.28
CA VAL A 77 -16.70 59.58 7.68
C VAL A 77 -17.89 58.97 8.40
N ARG A 78 -19.08 58.98 7.78
CA ARG A 78 -20.28 58.37 8.35
C ARG A 78 -20.13 56.86 8.54
N ALA A 79 -19.58 56.16 7.56
CA ALA A 79 -19.31 54.73 7.63
C ALA A 79 -18.38 54.39 8.81
N LYS A 80 -17.29 55.17 8.96
CA LYS A 80 -16.33 55.00 10.05
C LYS A 80 -16.97 55.23 11.42
N ALA A 81 -17.80 56.27 11.56
CA ALA A 81 -18.51 56.56 12.81
C ALA A 81 -19.48 55.45 13.21
N LEU A 82 -20.28 54.94 12.26
CA LEU A 82 -21.18 53.80 12.48
C LEU A 82 -20.40 52.53 12.84
N TRP A 83 -19.26 52.28 12.18
CA TRP A 83 -18.40 51.14 12.50
C TRP A 83 -17.83 51.22 13.91
N THR A 84 -17.37 52.40 14.35
CA THR A 84 -16.86 52.59 15.72
C THR A 84 -17.93 52.39 16.78
N ALA A 85 -19.17 52.85 16.52
CA ALA A 85 -20.30 52.64 17.41
C ALA A 85 -20.67 51.15 17.52
N ALA A 86 -20.79 50.46 16.39
CA ALA A 86 -21.06 49.02 16.35
C ALA A 86 -19.95 48.18 17.00
N ALA A 87 -18.68 48.58 16.85
CA ALA A 87 -17.55 47.92 17.50
C ALA A 87 -17.55 48.12 19.03
N ALA A 88 -17.95 49.30 19.51
CA ALA A 88 -18.06 49.58 20.95
C ALA A 88 -19.19 48.77 21.60
N GLU A 89 -20.35 48.71 20.95
CA GLU A 89 -21.50 47.90 21.38
C GLU A 89 -21.13 46.42 21.52
N ARG A 90 -20.41 45.86 20.52
CA ARG A 90 -19.98 44.44 20.55
C ARG A 90 -18.97 44.15 21.67
N ARG A 91 -18.07 45.10 21.99
CA ARG A 91 -17.14 44.95 23.12
C ARG A 91 -17.86 44.99 24.47
N GLN A 92 -18.90 45.81 24.59
CA GLN A 92 -19.72 45.89 25.80
C GLN A 92 -20.55 44.62 26.01
N ALA A 93 -21.08 44.03 24.94
CA ALA A 93 -21.77 42.74 25.01
C ALA A 93 -20.86 41.57 25.41
N SER A 94 -19.58 41.60 25.00
CA SER A 94 -18.60 40.54 25.31
C SER A 94 -18.04 40.60 26.74
N ALA A 95 -18.07 41.77 27.39
CA ALA A 95 -17.49 41.98 28.72
C ALA A 95 -18.23 41.22 29.85
N GLY A 96 -19.46 40.75 29.62
CA GLY A 96 -20.23 39.95 30.59
C GLY A 96 -19.99 38.43 30.53
N GLY A 97 -19.45 37.88 29.43
CA GLY A 97 -19.30 36.43 29.22
C GLY A 97 -17.87 35.90 29.14
N GLY A 98 -16.86 36.79 29.09
CA GLY A 98 -15.45 36.41 28.85
C GLY A 98 -14.83 35.50 29.91
N LEU A 99 -15.19 35.68 31.20
CA LEU A 99 -14.65 34.85 32.28
C LEU A 99 -15.15 33.40 32.18
N VAL A 100 -16.42 33.21 31.83
CA VAL A 100 -17.05 31.89 31.69
C VAL A 100 -16.43 31.14 30.50
N HIS A 101 -16.25 31.81 29.36
CA HIS A 101 -15.58 31.21 28.20
C HIS A 101 -14.10 30.90 28.45
N GLN A 102 -13.41 31.72 29.26
CA GLN A 102 -12.02 31.42 29.63
C GLN A 102 -11.91 30.19 30.54
N HIS A 103 -12.82 30.04 31.51
CA HIS A 103 -12.90 28.83 32.34
C HIS A 103 -13.24 27.60 31.50
N GLN A 104 -14.20 27.71 30.59
CA GLN A 104 -14.57 26.62 29.70
C GLN A 104 -13.40 26.19 28.80
N ARG A 105 -12.70 27.12 28.14
CA ARG A 105 -11.50 26.80 27.34
C ARG A 105 -10.40 26.13 28.16
N ARG A 106 -10.25 26.52 29.42
CA ARG A 106 -9.27 25.89 30.33
C ARG A 106 -9.69 24.46 30.67
N ASP A 107 -10.96 24.24 30.96
CA ASP A 107 -11.47 22.91 31.28
C ASP A 107 -11.40 21.98 30.05
N ASP A 108 -11.72 22.50 28.86
CA ASP A 108 -11.56 21.78 27.58
C ASP A 108 -10.09 21.42 27.33
N ALA A 109 -9.17 22.36 27.53
CA ALA A 109 -7.73 22.10 27.39
C ALA A 109 -7.20 21.07 28.40
N LEU A 110 -7.71 21.06 29.63
CA LEU A 110 -7.37 20.05 30.63
C LEU A 110 -7.91 18.67 30.25
N GLN A 111 -9.13 18.60 29.73
CA GLN A 111 -9.70 17.34 29.24
C GLN A 111 -8.89 16.77 28.07
N GLN A 112 -8.51 17.63 27.11
CA GLN A 112 -7.63 17.24 26.01
C GLN A 112 -6.27 16.75 26.52
N ALA A 113 -5.64 17.45 27.47
CA ALA A 113 -4.36 17.02 28.04
C ALA A 113 -4.45 15.65 28.73
N VAL A 114 -5.52 15.38 29.48
CA VAL A 114 -5.76 14.07 30.12
C VAL A 114 -5.96 12.98 29.07
N LYS A 115 -6.68 13.30 27.98
CA LYS A 115 -6.93 12.38 26.87
C LYS A 115 -5.63 12.00 26.14
N TYR A 116 -4.83 12.98 25.72
CA TYR A 116 -3.54 12.71 25.08
C TYR A 116 -2.55 11.97 25.98
N ARG A 117 -2.61 12.20 27.30
CA ARG A 117 -1.81 11.43 28.24
C ARG A 117 -2.18 9.94 28.23
N ARG A 118 -3.47 9.60 28.16
CA ARG A 118 -3.91 8.19 28.08
C ARG A 118 -3.47 7.54 26.77
N LEU A 119 -3.59 8.26 25.64
CA LEU A 119 -3.11 7.80 24.34
C LEU A 119 -1.60 7.50 24.37
N ALA A 120 -0.81 8.36 25.02
CA ALA A 120 0.62 8.12 25.21
C ALA A 120 0.92 6.89 26.09
N GLU A 121 0.16 6.71 27.18
CA GLU A 121 0.28 5.54 28.06
C GLU A 121 -0.09 4.22 27.33
N ASN A 122 -1.11 4.24 26.46
CA ASN A 122 -1.48 3.12 25.59
C ASN A 122 -0.37 2.80 24.57
N ALA A 123 0.18 3.81 23.90
CA ALA A 123 1.27 3.62 22.95
C ALA A 123 2.53 3.01 23.62
N GLU A 124 2.87 3.45 24.84
CA GLU A 124 3.96 2.85 25.62
C GLU A 124 3.69 1.39 25.99
N LYS A 125 2.43 1.04 26.31
CA LYS A 125 2.02 -0.34 26.56
C LYS A 125 2.22 -1.20 25.31
N HIS A 126 1.75 -0.75 24.14
CA HIS A 126 1.94 -1.48 22.87
C HIS A 126 3.42 -1.64 22.50
N LEU A 127 4.25 -0.62 22.72
CA LEU A 127 5.69 -0.74 22.48
C LEU A 127 6.33 -1.82 23.37
N LYS A 128 5.93 -1.93 24.64
CA LYS A 128 6.40 -2.98 25.55
C LYS A 128 5.91 -4.37 25.10
N GLU A 129 4.71 -4.47 24.54
CA GLU A 129 4.16 -5.73 24.02
C GLU A 129 4.81 -6.17 22.70
N LEU A 130 5.25 -5.24 21.86
CA LEU A 130 5.93 -5.53 20.59
C LEU A 130 7.40 -5.93 20.73
N GLN A 131 8.11 -5.42 21.75
CA GLN A 131 9.51 -5.77 22.03
C GLN A 131 9.80 -7.29 22.05
N PRO A 132 9.05 -8.14 22.79
CA PRO A 132 9.29 -9.58 22.80
C PRO A 132 8.99 -10.25 21.45
N ILE A 133 8.04 -9.72 20.67
CA ILE A 133 7.77 -10.23 19.31
C ILE A 133 8.98 -9.96 18.42
N LEU A 134 9.54 -8.75 18.49
CA LEU A 134 10.73 -8.38 17.73
C LEU A 134 11.91 -9.30 18.08
N ALA A 135 12.18 -9.52 19.37
CA ALA A 135 13.22 -10.45 19.81
C ALA A 135 13.01 -11.89 19.29
N LEU A 136 11.76 -12.38 19.29
CA LEU A 136 11.42 -13.70 18.76
C LEU A 136 11.64 -13.78 17.24
N THR A 137 11.24 -12.76 16.49
CA THR A 137 11.44 -12.73 15.02
C THR A 137 12.92 -12.66 14.65
N GLN A 138 13.73 -11.90 15.39
CA GLN A 138 15.18 -11.86 15.22
C GLN A 138 15.81 -13.22 15.49
N SER A 139 15.45 -13.87 16.61
CA SER A 139 15.94 -15.21 16.94
C SER A 139 15.57 -16.25 15.86
N ARG A 140 14.38 -16.16 15.27
CA ARG A 140 13.96 -17.03 14.15
C ARG A 140 14.76 -16.79 12.89
N LEU A 141 15.03 -15.53 12.56
CA LEU A 141 15.84 -15.16 11.41
C LEU A 141 17.27 -15.70 11.57
N GLU A 142 17.89 -15.51 12.73
CA GLU A 142 19.21 -16.07 13.04
C GLU A 142 19.23 -17.60 12.95
N ASN A 143 18.19 -18.29 13.42
CA ASN A 143 18.07 -19.74 13.31
C ASN A 143 17.91 -20.19 11.85
N ALA A 144 17.11 -19.49 11.04
CA ALA A 144 16.95 -19.77 9.61
C ALA A 144 18.27 -19.56 8.85
N GLU A 145 19.00 -18.50 9.15
CA GLU A 145 20.34 -18.25 8.60
C GLU A 145 21.32 -19.37 8.97
N LEU A 146 21.30 -19.83 10.22
CA LEU A 146 22.13 -20.94 10.68
C LEU A 146 21.77 -22.23 9.93
N GLN A 147 20.49 -22.51 9.73
CA GLN A 147 20.03 -23.68 8.96
C GLN A 147 20.46 -23.61 7.49
N LEU A 148 20.38 -22.44 6.85
CA LEU A 148 20.86 -22.23 5.48
C LEU A 148 22.38 -22.43 5.39
N ARG A 149 23.15 -21.94 6.36
CA ARG A 149 24.61 -22.19 6.44
C ARG A 149 24.91 -23.68 6.56
N GLN A 150 24.22 -24.39 7.46
CA GLN A 150 24.40 -25.84 7.62
C GLN A 150 24.00 -26.62 6.36
N ALA A 151 22.94 -26.21 5.66
CA ALA A 151 22.55 -26.82 4.40
C ALA A 151 23.62 -26.60 3.32
N GLY A 152 24.12 -25.37 3.20
CA GLY A 152 25.22 -25.03 2.29
C GLY A 152 26.50 -25.82 2.57
N GLU A 153 26.89 -25.97 3.84
CA GLU A 153 28.05 -26.80 4.23
C GLU A 153 27.85 -28.29 3.86
N ARG A 154 26.63 -28.83 4.04
CA ARG A 154 26.31 -30.20 3.63
C ARG A 154 26.37 -30.38 2.11
N GLU A 155 25.95 -29.38 1.34
CA GLU A 155 26.06 -29.42 -0.12
C GLU A 155 27.50 -29.31 -0.58
N ARG A 156 28.29 -28.40 0.01
CA ARG A 156 29.74 -28.28 -0.26
C ARG A 156 30.46 -29.59 -0.01
N THR A 157 30.25 -30.22 1.15
CA THR A 157 30.89 -31.52 1.47
C THR A 157 30.46 -32.65 0.52
N ARG A 158 29.21 -32.66 0.03
CA ARG A 158 28.76 -33.61 -0.99
C ARG A 158 29.47 -33.41 -2.33
N ILE A 159 29.61 -32.17 -2.77
CA ILE A 159 30.27 -31.84 -4.04
C ILE A 159 31.78 -32.10 -3.95
N GLU A 160 32.43 -31.78 -2.83
CA GLU A 160 33.82 -32.12 -2.58
C GLU A 160 34.06 -33.64 -2.63
N LEU A 161 33.15 -34.43 -2.03
CA LEU A 161 33.22 -35.87 -2.11
C LEU A 161 33.08 -36.36 -3.56
N GLN A 162 32.11 -35.86 -4.33
CA GLN A 162 31.93 -36.21 -5.74
C GLN A 162 33.15 -35.83 -6.58
N LEU A 163 33.72 -34.66 -6.35
CA LEU A 163 34.94 -34.19 -6.99
C LEU A 163 36.13 -35.09 -6.65
N SER A 164 36.27 -35.52 -5.39
CA SER A 164 37.33 -36.47 -5.00
C SER A 164 37.19 -37.81 -5.71
N GLN A 165 35.96 -38.33 -5.85
CA GLN A 165 35.67 -39.57 -6.56
C GLN A 165 35.95 -39.46 -8.06
N ALA A 166 35.56 -38.34 -8.69
CA ALA A 166 35.83 -38.08 -10.10
C ALA A 166 37.35 -37.97 -10.37
N LYS A 167 38.10 -37.29 -9.50
CA LYS A 167 39.57 -37.22 -9.56
C LYS A 167 40.21 -38.59 -9.40
N GLU A 168 39.68 -39.44 -8.53
CA GLU A 168 40.14 -40.81 -8.37
C GLU A 168 39.85 -41.66 -9.63
N ARG A 169 38.66 -41.55 -10.23
CA ARG A 169 38.34 -42.23 -11.49
C ARG A 169 39.30 -41.82 -12.61
N LEU A 170 39.56 -40.52 -12.74
CA LEU A 170 40.52 -40.00 -13.73
C LEU A 170 41.93 -40.56 -13.51
N SER A 171 42.41 -40.65 -12.27
CA SER A 171 43.74 -41.19 -11.98
C SER A 171 43.85 -42.68 -12.32
N ARG A 172 42.79 -43.46 -12.06
CA ARG A 172 42.72 -44.88 -12.48
C ARG A 172 42.72 -45.02 -14.01
N VAL A 173 41.94 -44.21 -14.72
CA VAL A 173 41.88 -44.21 -16.19
C VAL A 173 43.26 -43.88 -16.79
N LYS A 174 43.94 -42.84 -16.27
CA LYS A 174 45.30 -42.48 -16.70
C LYS A 174 46.31 -43.61 -16.49
N LEU A 175 46.28 -44.26 -15.31
CA LEU A 175 47.15 -45.40 -15.03
C LEU A 175 46.89 -46.57 -15.99
N GLN A 176 45.62 -46.84 -16.33
CA GLN A 176 45.28 -47.89 -17.29
C GLN A 176 45.69 -47.51 -18.72
N GLN A 177 45.56 -46.24 -19.10
CA GLN A 177 46.04 -45.73 -20.39
C GLN A 177 47.56 -45.90 -20.53
N GLU A 178 48.35 -45.59 -19.49
CA GLU A 178 49.80 -45.80 -19.48
C GLU A 178 50.15 -47.29 -19.63
N ARG A 179 49.44 -48.16 -18.90
CA ARG A 179 49.60 -49.62 -19.03
C ARG A 179 49.23 -50.11 -20.43
N ALA A 180 48.15 -49.61 -21.04
CA ALA A 180 47.74 -49.97 -22.39
C ALA A 180 48.75 -49.50 -23.44
N ARG A 181 49.27 -48.27 -23.31
CA ARG A 181 50.33 -47.72 -24.18
C ARG A 181 51.58 -48.61 -24.22
N SER A 182 51.90 -49.27 -23.10
CA SER A 182 53.04 -50.20 -23.04
C SER A 182 52.81 -51.57 -23.72
N ARG A 183 51.57 -51.94 -24.11
CA ARG A 183 51.22 -53.30 -24.60
C ARG A 183 50.84 -53.41 -26.09
N ARG A 184 51.16 -52.41 -26.92
CA ARG A 184 50.87 -52.31 -28.38
C ARG A 184 50.64 -53.66 -29.11
N LEU A 185 49.38 -54.02 -29.43
CA LEU A 185 49.02 -54.68 -30.72
C LEU A 185 47.52 -54.94 -30.99
N THR A 186 46.59 -54.65 -30.09
CA THR A 186 45.13 -54.60 -30.41
C THR A 186 44.49 -53.34 -29.81
N ALA A 187 45.25 -52.25 -29.81
CA ALA A 187 45.19 -51.21 -28.80
C ALA A 187 44.51 -49.90 -29.23
N GLU A 188 44.22 -49.67 -30.52
CA GLU A 188 43.65 -48.40 -30.98
C GLU A 188 42.22 -48.19 -30.47
N GLU A 189 41.34 -49.19 -30.60
CA GLU A 189 39.96 -49.10 -30.08
C GLU A 189 39.93 -48.96 -28.55
N GLN A 190 40.84 -49.63 -27.83
CA GLN A 190 40.97 -49.46 -26.38
C GLN A 190 41.52 -48.08 -26.03
N GLN A 191 42.43 -47.53 -26.83
CA GLN A 191 43.01 -46.22 -26.62
C GLN A 191 41.98 -45.12 -26.84
N ASP A 192 41.12 -45.24 -27.85
CA ASP A 192 40.04 -44.29 -28.11
C ASP A 192 38.97 -44.33 -27.01
N PHE A 193 38.61 -45.53 -26.53
CA PHE A 193 37.73 -45.67 -25.36
C PHE A 193 38.29 -44.96 -24.12
N TRP A 194 39.57 -45.15 -23.80
CA TRP A 194 40.19 -44.49 -22.63
C TRP A 194 40.37 -42.99 -22.81
N LEU A 195 40.61 -42.52 -24.04
CA LEU A 195 40.67 -41.08 -24.33
C LEU A 195 39.30 -40.42 -24.14
N ALA A 196 38.22 -41.07 -24.60
CA ALA A 196 36.86 -40.59 -24.40
C ALA A 196 36.47 -40.57 -22.91
N GLU A 197 36.78 -41.64 -22.17
CA GLU A 197 36.52 -41.71 -20.71
C GLU A 197 37.33 -40.65 -19.94
N ALA A 198 38.60 -40.42 -20.32
CA ALA A 198 39.42 -39.38 -19.71
C ALA A 198 38.89 -37.98 -19.99
N ALA A 199 38.37 -37.71 -21.20
CA ALA A 199 37.75 -36.44 -21.56
C ALA A 199 36.45 -36.22 -20.78
N ALA A 200 35.57 -37.22 -20.71
CA ALA A 200 34.32 -37.15 -19.94
C ALA A 200 34.58 -36.90 -18.44
N ALA A 201 35.57 -37.59 -17.85
CA ALA A 201 35.97 -37.36 -16.48
C ALA A 201 36.56 -35.95 -16.25
N HIS A 202 37.24 -35.38 -17.25
CA HIS A 202 37.74 -34.00 -17.20
C HIS A 202 36.61 -32.97 -17.25
N GLU A 203 35.61 -33.18 -18.11
CA GLU A 203 34.42 -32.33 -18.17
C GLU A 203 33.63 -32.37 -16.86
N GLU A 204 33.45 -33.55 -16.27
CA GLU A 204 32.80 -33.71 -14.98
C GLU A 204 33.55 -32.99 -13.85
N ILE A 205 34.89 -33.09 -13.80
CA ILE A 205 35.71 -32.34 -12.84
C ILE A 205 35.55 -30.83 -13.06
N ASN A 206 35.62 -30.37 -14.30
CA ASN A 206 35.48 -28.94 -14.62
C ASN A 206 34.07 -28.40 -14.31
N ARG A 207 33.03 -29.25 -14.40
CA ARG A 207 31.66 -28.91 -13.98
C ARG A 207 31.58 -28.81 -12.45
N LEU A 208 32.03 -29.83 -11.73
CA LEU A 208 32.02 -29.86 -10.26
C LEU A 208 32.89 -28.76 -9.64
N GLU A 209 34.02 -28.41 -10.26
CA GLU A 209 34.86 -27.29 -9.80
C GLU A 209 34.19 -25.92 -10.02
N ARG A 210 33.33 -25.78 -11.03
CA ARG A 210 32.51 -24.57 -11.21
C ARG A 210 31.41 -24.52 -10.16
N GLU A 211 30.66 -25.61 -10.00
CA GLU A 211 29.62 -25.71 -8.96
C GLU A 211 30.18 -25.45 -7.55
N ALA A 212 31.38 -25.98 -7.24
CA ALA A 212 32.05 -25.73 -5.97
C ALA A 212 32.48 -24.27 -5.78
N ARG A 213 32.92 -23.58 -6.85
CA ARG A 213 33.25 -22.15 -6.78
C ARG A 213 32.00 -21.28 -6.64
N ASP A 214 30.92 -21.62 -7.34
CA ASP A 214 29.67 -20.86 -7.29
C ASP A 214 29.02 -20.97 -5.90
N LEU A 215 29.19 -22.10 -5.22
CA LEU A 215 28.77 -22.29 -3.83
C LEU A 215 29.69 -21.65 -2.80
N ALA A 216 30.89 -21.19 -3.18
CA ALA A 216 31.81 -20.48 -2.31
C ALA A 216 31.37 -19.01 -2.14
N VAL A 217 30.23 -18.81 -1.45
CA VAL A 217 29.83 -17.50 -0.92
C VAL A 217 31.00 -16.96 -0.08
N PRO A 218 31.47 -15.71 -0.31
CA PRO A 218 32.52 -15.12 0.50
C PRO A 218 32.05 -15.07 1.95
N ASP A 219 32.85 -15.61 2.85
CA ASP A 219 32.65 -15.54 4.30
C ASP A 219 32.66 -14.07 4.74
N SER A 220 31.53 -13.39 4.59
CA SER A 220 31.27 -12.17 5.33
C SER A 220 31.00 -12.58 6.77
N SER A 221 32.05 -12.51 7.57
CA SER A 221 32.04 -12.74 9.02
C SER A 221 31.01 -11.85 9.71
N VAL A 222 29.78 -12.34 9.87
CA VAL A 222 28.79 -11.73 10.76
C VAL A 222 29.01 -12.35 12.13
N ALA A 223 29.45 -11.50 13.06
CA ALA A 223 29.71 -11.84 14.45
C ALA A 223 28.50 -12.56 15.06
N THR A 224 28.75 -13.77 15.57
CA THR A 224 27.80 -14.55 16.36
C THR A 224 27.43 -13.74 17.60
N LEU A 225 26.22 -13.19 17.65
CA LEU A 225 25.73 -12.53 18.85
C LEU A 225 25.46 -13.58 19.94
N PRO A 226 25.65 -13.22 21.23
CA PRO A 226 25.43 -14.12 22.34
C PRO A 226 23.97 -14.59 22.37
N ARG A 227 23.80 -15.91 22.29
CA ARG A 227 22.54 -16.62 22.46
C ARG A 227 22.03 -16.40 23.89
N GLU A 228 21.13 -15.44 24.08
CA GLU A 228 20.32 -15.38 25.29
C GLU A 228 19.28 -16.49 25.23
N ASP A 229 19.47 -17.51 26.06
CA ASP A 229 18.49 -18.55 26.33
C ASP A 229 17.26 -17.91 26.97
N SER A 230 16.32 -17.43 26.15
CA SER A 230 15.03 -16.95 26.60
C SER A 230 13.96 -18.01 26.34
N ASP A 231 13.25 -18.39 27.41
CA ASP A 231 12.07 -19.27 27.42
C ASP A 231 10.88 -18.73 26.57
N VAL A 232 11.09 -17.69 25.76
CA VAL A 232 10.11 -17.02 24.89
C VAL A 232 9.84 -17.82 23.61
N ALA A 233 10.64 -18.84 23.30
CA ALA A 233 10.53 -19.65 22.08
C ALA A 233 9.24 -20.49 21.96
N SER A 234 8.37 -20.49 22.98
CA SER A 234 7.14 -21.30 22.98
C SER A 234 5.87 -20.53 22.60
N ARG A 235 5.93 -19.23 22.30
CA ARG A 235 4.74 -18.53 21.75
C ARG A 235 4.45 -19.04 20.35
N SER A 236 3.26 -19.58 20.17
CA SER A 236 2.78 -20.03 18.86
C SER A 236 2.60 -18.84 17.91
N ASP A 237 2.78 -19.04 16.61
CA ASP A 237 2.53 -17.99 15.60
C ASP A 237 1.13 -17.41 15.72
N THR A 238 0.17 -18.27 16.08
CA THR A 238 -1.21 -17.88 16.37
C THR A 238 -1.32 -16.92 17.55
N GLU A 239 -0.51 -17.06 18.60
CA GLU A 239 -0.52 -16.10 19.73
C GLU A 239 0.07 -14.74 19.33
N ILE A 240 1.08 -14.74 18.46
CA ILE A 240 1.67 -13.50 17.93
C ILE A 240 0.64 -12.79 17.06
N ASP A 241 -0.02 -13.51 16.16
CA ASP A 241 -1.04 -12.96 15.27
C ASP A 241 -2.22 -12.39 16.07
N ILE A 242 -2.71 -13.11 17.09
CA ILE A 242 -3.77 -12.62 17.99
C ILE A 242 -3.32 -11.36 18.74
N LEU A 243 -2.08 -11.31 19.20
CA LEU A 243 -1.57 -10.15 19.94
C LEU A 243 -1.40 -8.93 19.02
N LEU A 244 -0.94 -9.13 17.79
CA LEU A 244 -0.86 -8.07 16.77
C LEU A 244 -2.27 -7.58 16.37
N GLU A 245 -3.23 -8.48 16.19
CA GLU A 245 -4.63 -8.11 15.89
C GLU A 245 -5.24 -7.32 17.05
N HIS A 246 -4.94 -7.68 18.30
CA HIS A 246 -5.39 -6.93 19.48
C HIS A 246 -4.80 -5.52 19.53
N ILE A 247 -3.49 -5.37 19.32
CA ILE A 247 -2.82 -4.05 19.26
C ILE A 247 -3.40 -3.21 18.13
N GLU A 248 -3.63 -3.80 16.96
CA GLU A 248 -4.20 -3.08 15.81
C GLU A 248 -5.65 -2.64 16.09
N ALA A 249 -6.46 -3.49 16.75
CA ALA A 249 -7.81 -3.13 17.14
C ALA A 249 -7.83 -1.99 18.16
N GLU A 250 -6.98 -2.05 19.20
CA GLU A 250 -6.86 -0.97 20.21
C GLU A 250 -6.35 0.33 19.55
N GLY A 251 -5.38 0.24 18.63
CA GLY A 251 -4.87 1.39 17.88
C GLY A 251 -5.92 2.05 16.97
N ARG A 252 -6.85 1.29 16.39
CA ARG A 252 -7.97 1.85 15.62
C ARG A 252 -8.97 2.60 16.50
N GLU A 253 -9.18 2.15 17.73
CA GLU A 253 -10.03 2.86 18.70
C GLU A 253 -9.37 4.20 19.10
N ASP A 254 -8.06 4.18 19.39
CA ASP A 254 -7.26 5.37 19.69
C ASP A 254 -7.26 6.37 18.51
N GLU A 255 -7.15 5.89 17.27
CA GLU A 255 -7.19 6.74 16.07
C GLU A 255 -8.56 7.37 15.83
N ALA A 256 -9.65 6.59 15.98
CA ALA A 256 -11.01 7.12 15.90
C ALA A 256 -11.28 8.17 16.99
N GLU A 257 -10.70 7.98 18.17
CA GLU A 257 -10.78 8.93 19.28
C GLU A 257 -10.02 10.24 18.95
N ILE A 258 -8.93 10.19 18.19
CA ILE A 258 -8.22 11.38 17.68
C ILE A 258 -9.00 12.05 16.54
N GLU A 259 -9.58 11.29 15.62
CA GLU A 259 -10.34 11.83 14.48
C GLU A 259 -11.57 12.63 14.93
N LEU A 260 -12.27 12.16 15.97
CA LEU A 260 -13.38 12.88 16.61
C LEU A 260 -12.97 14.25 17.18
N ASP A 261 -11.71 14.42 17.61
CA ASP A 261 -11.21 15.72 18.12
C ASP A 261 -10.69 16.62 16.99
N LEU A 262 -10.30 16.04 15.86
CA LEU A 262 -9.80 16.75 14.69
C LEU A 262 -10.92 17.22 13.76
N GLU A 263 -12.13 16.65 13.85
CA GLU A 263 -13.30 17.25 13.22
C GLU A 263 -13.46 18.65 13.78
N PRO A 264 -13.22 19.70 12.98
CA PRO A 264 -13.25 21.05 13.47
C PRO A 264 -14.69 21.38 13.78
N ASP A 265 -15.03 21.31 15.06
CA ASP A 265 -16.27 21.85 15.62
C ASP A 265 -16.28 23.32 15.22
N SER A 266 -16.96 23.60 14.10
CA SER A 266 -16.86 24.80 13.26
C SER A 266 -16.14 25.96 13.94
N VAL A 267 -14.81 25.97 13.85
CA VAL A 267 -13.98 26.96 14.51
C VAL A 267 -14.32 28.30 13.85
N GLU A 268 -15.25 29.03 14.47
CA GLU A 268 -15.34 30.48 14.37
C GLU A 268 -13.92 30.96 14.61
N THR A 269 -13.24 31.30 13.52
CA THR A 269 -11.88 31.80 13.53
C THR A 269 -11.96 33.20 14.11
N GLU A 270 -12.15 33.29 15.42
CA GLU A 270 -11.94 34.47 16.23
C GLU A 270 -10.43 34.68 16.23
N LEU A 271 -9.96 35.27 15.13
CA LEU A 271 -8.61 35.76 14.97
C LEU A 271 -8.41 36.85 16.03
N VAL A 272 -8.04 36.44 17.25
CA VAL A 272 -7.60 37.33 18.33
C VAL A 272 -6.35 38.02 17.80
N THR A 273 -6.57 39.18 17.20
CA THR A 273 -5.51 40.09 16.81
C THR A 273 -5.01 40.68 18.12
N ILE A 274 -3.90 40.15 18.63
CA ILE A 274 -3.15 40.75 19.75
C ILE A 274 -2.78 42.16 19.27
N THR A 275 -3.59 43.13 19.68
CA THR A 275 -3.33 44.53 19.42
C THR A 275 -2.43 44.97 20.57
N GLU A 276 -1.13 45.04 20.32
CA GLU A 276 -0.20 45.70 21.23
C GLU A 276 -0.74 47.11 21.53
N ALA A 277 -1.11 47.33 22.80
CA ALA A 277 -1.44 48.65 23.28
C ALA A 277 -0.17 49.52 23.23
N PRO A 278 -0.25 50.79 22.81
CA PRO A 278 0.89 51.70 22.90
C PRO A 278 1.18 51.93 24.38
N ARG A 279 2.35 51.47 24.82
CA ARG A 279 2.90 51.72 26.15
C ARG A 279 3.37 53.17 26.17
N ASP A 280 2.49 54.04 26.65
CA ASP A 280 2.82 55.44 26.88
C ASP A 280 3.87 55.53 27.99
N GLY A 281 4.93 56.28 27.71
CA GLY A 281 6.03 56.51 28.63
C GLY A 281 5.64 57.46 29.76
N GLY A 282 6.04 57.10 30.97
CA GLY A 282 6.03 57.97 32.14
C GLY A 282 6.83 57.29 33.25
N GLY A 283 8.06 57.74 33.45
CA GLY A 283 9.04 57.08 34.31
C GLY A 283 8.80 57.27 35.81
N GLN A 284 9.45 56.41 36.60
CA GLN A 284 10.06 56.76 37.89
C GLN A 284 11.02 55.62 38.28
N GLU A 285 12.16 56.02 38.84
CA GLU A 285 13.38 55.28 39.14
C GLU A 285 13.26 54.22 40.27
N ASP A 286 14.27 53.34 40.28
CA ASP A 286 14.89 52.61 41.40
C ASP A 286 14.13 51.50 42.15
N ALA A 287 14.48 50.24 41.85
CA ALA A 287 15.21 49.32 42.76
C ALA A 287 15.28 47.89 42.15
N PRO A 288 16.39 47.15 42.30
CA PRO A 288 16.54 45.82 41.72
C PRO A 288 15.96 44.75 42.65
N LEU A 289 15.00 43.95 42.15
CA LEU A 289 14.61 42.71 42.83
C LEU A 289 15.12 41.50 42.05
N VAL A 290 15.88 40.71 42.78
CA VAL A 290 16.51 39.44 42.45
C VAL A 290 15.54 38.48 41.77
N ILE A 291 15.96 37.97 40.61
CA ILE A 291 15.36 36.84 39.91
C ILE A 291 15.84 35.57 40.62
N GLU A 292 14.95 34.89 41.34
CA GLU A 292 15.13 33.49 41.73
C GLU A 292 14.38 32.63 40.72
N SER A 293 15.05 32.33 39.62
CA SER A 293 14.63 31.36 38.62
C SER A 293 14.97 29.96 39.13
N VAL A 294 13.97 29.27 39.67
CA VAL A 294 14.04 27.82 39.91
C VAL A 294 13.94 27.12 38.56
N GLY A 295 15.04 26.50 38.16
CA GLY A 295 15.14 25.69 36.96
C GLY A 295 14.39 24.37 37.08
N VAL A 296 13.87 23.93 35.95
CA VAL A 296 13.63 22.51 35.66
C VAL A 296 14.19 22.24 34.27
N LEU A 297 15.06 21.23 34.21
CA LEU A 297 15.81 20.72 33.07
C LEU A 297 15.01 20.65 31.77
N GLU A 298 15.52 21.25 30.70
CA GLU A 298 15.36 20.75 29.34
C GLU A 298 16.73 20.26 28.86
N ASP A 299 16.81 18.95 28.68
CA ASP A 299 17.99 18.24 28.22
C ASP A 299 17.92 18.06 26.70
N HIS A 300 18.89 18.66 26.02
CA HIS A 300 19.48 18.30 24.74
C HIS A 300 18.72 17.34 23.79
N VAL A 301 18.13 17.90 22.73
CA VAL A 301 18.15 17.25 21.40
C VAL A 301 18.70 18.24 20.37
N ARG A 302 19.93 17.93 19.93
CA ARG A 302 20.67 18.60 18.86
C ARG A 302 19.91 18.48 17.53
N GLN A 303 19.56 19.60 16.93
CA GLN A 303 19.36 19.70 15.47
C GLN A 303 20.73 19.72 14.77
N PRO A 304 20.95 18.95 13.69
CA PRO A 304 22.13 19.11 12.84
C PRO A 304 21.92 20.29 11.88
N GLN A 305 22.86 21.23 11.89
CA GLN A 305 22.99 22.30 10.90
C GLN A 305 23.60 21.80 9.58
N PRO A 306 23.35 22.50 8.46
CA PRO A 306 23.70 22.08 7.12
C PRO A 306 25.19 22.29 6.81
N VAL A 307 25.80 21.32 6.12
CA VAL A 307 27.21 21.38 5.71
C VAL A 307 27.36 22.33 4.52
N GLU A 308 28.09 23.43 4.76
CA GLU A 308 28.63 24.33 3.74
C GLU A 308 29.70 23.65 2.88
N GLN A 309 29.61 23.96 1.59
CA GLN A 309 30.55 23.58 0.54
C GLN A 309 31.83 24.41 0.63
N THR A 310 32.99 23.81 0.35
CA THR A 310 34.21 24.54 -0.06
C THR A 310 35.15 23.58 -0.82
N PRO A 311 36.12 24.07 -1.62
CA PRO A 311 36.14 23.83 -3.06
C PRO A 311 37.35 23.01 -3.52
N VAL A 312 37.20 22.38 -4.67
CA VAL A 312 38.28 21.71 -5.41
C VAL A 312 39.04 22.73 -6.25
N GLN A 313 40.35 22.83 -6.08
CA GLN A 313 41.27 23.19 -7.16
C GLN A 313 42.62 22.45 -7.08
N PRO A 314 43.31 22.27 -8.22
CA PRO A 314 44.27 21.20 -8.48
C PRO A 314 45.74 21.69 -8.61
N LEU A 315 46.67 20.76 -8.85
CA LEU A 315 48.10 20.82 -9.27
C LEU A 315 48.94 19.94 -8.32
N SER A 316 49.95 19.15 -8.68
CA SER A 316 50.90 19.13 -9.79
C SER A 316 51.70 17.82 -9.74
N ASN A 317 51.90 17.19 -10.90
CA ASN A 317 53.15 16.61 -11.45
C ASN A 317 54.36 16.45 -10.51
N VAL A 318 55.01 15.27 -10.54
CA VAL A 318 56.36 14.99 -11.11
C VAL A 318 56.79 13.54 -10.76
N PRO A 319 57.53 12.83 -11.64
CA PRO A 319 57.78 11.38 -11.59
C PRO A 319 59.16 11.01 -11.02
N LEU A 320 59.41 9.76 -10.62
CA LEU A 320 60.74 9.11 -10.79
C LEU A 320 60.77 7.62 -10.42
N ASP A 321 61.44 6.89 -11.31
CA ASP A 321 62.36 5.77 -11.14
C ASP A 321 61.97 4.33 -10.73
N LYS A 322 62.50 3.46 -11.59
CA LYS A 322 62.68 2.00 -11.53
C LYS A 322 63.62 1.62 -10.36
N PRO A 323 63.77 0.31 -10.08
CA PRO A 323 64.91 -0.37 -10.70
C PRO A 323 64.61 -1.78 -11.22
N SER A 324 65.46 -2.15 -12.18
CA SER A 324 65.58 -3.42 -12.88
C SER A 324 66.25 -4.53 -12.06
N THR A 325 65.87 -5.78 -12.32
CA THR A 325 66.75 -6.97 -12.38
C THR A 325 66.12 -7.93 -13.39
N SER A 326 66.66 -8.04 -14.60
CA SER A 326 67.77 -8.91 -15.03
C SER A 326 67.42 -10.39 -15.02
N THR A 327 67.17 -10.95 -16.21
CA THR A 327 67.78 -12.21 -16.65
C THR A 327 67.63 -12.38 -18.16
N ASP A 328 68.76 -12.21 -18.85
CA ASP A 328 69.01 -12.61 -20.23
C ASP A 328 69.06 -14.15 -20.34
N ILE A 329 68.34 -14.74 -21.32
CA ILE A 329 68.86 -15.85 -22.13
C ILE A 329 68.36 -15.67 -23.57
N GLN A 330 69.31 -15.41 -24.47
CA GLN A 330 69.17 -15.44 -25.92
C GLN A 330 69.08 -16.88 -26.46
N ARG A 331 68.17 -17.11 -27.43
CA ARG A 331 68.43 -18.00 -28.58
C ARG A 331 67.45 -17.68 -29.71
N GLY A 332 67.99 -17.31 -30.89
CA GLY A 332 67.23 -17.00 -32.09
C GLY A 332 66.82 -18.24 -32.92
N PRO A 333 66.73 -18.13 -34.26
CA PRO A 333 65.47 -17.83 -34.94
C PRO A 333 65.09 -18.90 -36.00
N ALA A 334 63.80 -19.07 -36.26
CA ALA A 334 63.28 -19.67 -37.50
C ALA A 334 61.78 -19.34 -37.66
N GLU A 335 61.44 -18.65 -38.76
CA GLU A 335 60.10 -18.59 -39.39
C GLU A 335 59.63 -19.99 -39.87
N PRO A 336 58.44 -20.17 -40.49
CA PRO A 336 57.04 -19.69 -40.30
C PRO A 336 56.10 -20.96 -40.19
N PRO A 337 54.76 -21.05 -40.50
CA PRO A 337 53.80 -20.10 -41.09
C PRO A 337 52.35 -20.08 -40.50
N LEU A 338 51.58 -19.10 -41.00
CA LEU A 338 50.14 -19.11 -41.32
C LEU A 338 49.18 -20.04 -40.54
N THR A 339 48.23 -19.43 -39.81
CA THR A 339 46.83 -19.87 -39.52
C THR A 339 46.31 -18.96 -38.40
N SER A 340 45.05 -18.58 -38.24
CA SER A 340 43.79 -18.95 -38.89
C SER A 340 42.83 -17.76 -38.69
N ALA A 341 41.81 -17.74 -39.54
CA ALA A 341 40.67 -16.85 -39.51
C ALA A 341 40.13 -16.57 -38.11
N ARG A 342 39.96 -15.28 -37.85
CA ARG A 342 39.12 -14.75 -36.78
C ARG A 342 37.68 -14.88 -37.27
N ASP A 343 37.03 -15.98 -36.93
CA ASP A 343 35.58 -16.14 -37.10
C ASP A 343 34.88 -15.14 -36.17
N HIS A 344 34.43 -14.04 -36.76
CA HIS A 344 33.33 -13.27 -36.21
C HIS A 344 32.09 -14.15 -36.35
N HIS A 345 31.64 -14.73 -35.23
CA HIS A 345 30.27 -15.22 -35.12
C HIS A 345 29.34 -14.02 -35.40
N GLU A 346 28.79 -13.99 -36.61
CA GLU A 346 27.60 -13.22 -36.91
C GLU A 346 26.49 -13.77 -36.02
N ASP A 347 26.10 -12.99 -35.01
CA ASP A 347 24.82 -13.06 -34.32
C ASP A 347 23.70 -12.84 -35.35
N ARG A 348 23.40 -13.89 -36.11
CA ARG A 348 22.18 -13.96 -36.91
C ARG A 348 21.02 -14.12 -35.95
N ALA A 349 20.13 -13.13 -35.93
CA ALA A 349 18.84 -13.23 -35.26
C ALA A 349 18.21 -14.61 -35.55
N PRO A 350 17.74 -15.32 -34.52
CA PRO A 350 17.20 -16.66 -34.67
C PRO A 350 16.11 -16.64 -35.74
N THR A 351 16.23 -17.53 -36.73
CA THR A 351 15.20 -17.75 -37.74
C THR A 351 13.93 -18.26 -37.04
N ASP A 352 12.75 -17.94 -37.58
CA ASP A 352 11.45 -18.25 -36.97
C ASP A 352 11.28 -19.72 -36.56
N THR A 353 11.94 -20.64 -37.27
CA THR A 353 11.96 -22.07 -36.97
C THR A 353 12.65 -22.42 -35.64
N HIS A 354 13.63 -21.61 -35.21
CA HIS A 354 14.40 -21.87 -33.99
C HIS A 354 13.60 -21.55 -32.71
N LEU A 355 12.68 -20.59 -32.76
CA LEU A 355 11.85 -20.22 -31.61
C LEU A 355 10.83 -21.32 -31.28
N LEU A 356 10.20 -21.89 -32.30
CA LEU A 356 9.24 -22.99 -32.15
C LEU A 356 9.92 -24.26 -31.63
N ASP A 357 11.09 -24.61 -32.17
CA ASP A 357 11.88 -25.76 -31.70
C ASP A 357 12.28 -25.56 -30.23
N TRP A 358 12.73 -24.35 -29.88
CA TRP A 358 13.12 -24.05 -28.51
C TRP A 358 11.96 -24.09 -27.52
N LEU A 359 10.79 -23.52 -27.88
CA LEU A 359 9.55 -23.63 -27.09
C LEU A 359 9.09 -25.07 -26.91
N SER A 360 9.32 -25.94 -27.90
CA SER A 360 8.99 -27.37 -27.80
C SER A 360 9.81 -28.08 -26.71
N THR A 361 11.00 -27.57 -26.37
CA THR A 361 11.91 -28.12 -25.34
C THR A 361 11.95 -27.31 -24.03
N ALA A 362 11.15 -26.24 -23.92
CA ALA A 362 11.16 -25.36 -22.77
C ALA A 362 10.45 -25.99 -21.57
N ASP A 363 11.23 -26.44 -20.58
CA ASP A 363 10.72 -27.14 -19.38
C ASP A 363 10.76 -26.28 -18.10
N THR A 364 11.19 -25.01 -18.19
CA THR A 364 11.28 -24.10 -17.04
C THR A 364 10.60 -22.77 -17.31
N PRO A 365 10.10 -22.06 -16.26
CA PRO A 365 9.50 -20.74 -16.43
C PRO A 365 10.47 -19.73 -17.04
N GLN A 366 11.74 -19.85 -16.70
CA GLN A 366 12.83 -18.99 -17.22
C GLN A 366 13.07 -19.22 -18.71
N ALA A 367 12.98 -20.47 -19.20
CA ALA A 367 13.09 -20.75 -20.63
C ALA A 367 11.94 -20.12 -21.42
N VAL A 368 10.71 -20.22 -20.93
CA VAL A 368 9.55 -19.58 -21.57
C VAL A 368 9.64 -18.05 -21.50
N ALA A 369 10.14 -17.48 -20.40
CA ALA A 369 10.37 -16.04 -20.26
C ALA A 369 11.43 -15.54 -21.26
N HIS A 370 12.54 -16.27 -21.41
CA HIS A 370 13.59 -15.91 -22.36
C HIS A 370 13.14 -16.13 -23.82
N ALA A 371 12.24 -17.09 -24.10
CA ALA A 371 11.57 -17.22 -25.40
C ALA A 371 10.72 -16.01 -25.72
N PHE A 372 9.96 -15.52 -24.74
CA PHE A 372 9.17 -14.31 -24.88
C PHE A 372 10.06 -13.06 -25.09
N ALA A 373 11.16 -12.95 -24.34
CA ALA A 373 12.13 -11.86 -24.52
C ALA A 373 12.78 -11.90 -25.92
N SER A 374 13.13 -13.09 -26.41
CA SER A 374 13.68 -13.28 -27.77
C SER A 374 12.66 -12.90 -28.85
N LEU A 375 11.39 -13.25 -28.66
CA LEU A 375 10.30 -12.83 -29.54
C LEU A 375 10.14 -11.30 -29.54
N ARG A 376 10.21 -10.66 -28.36
CA ARG A 376 10.15 -9.20 -28.24
C ARG A 376 11.34 -8.53 -28.94
N GLU A 377 12.53 -9.08 -28.79
CA GLU A 377 13.75 -8.57 -29.42
C GLU A 377 13.69 -8.67 -30.94
N ARG A 378 13.19 -9.80 -31.48
CA ARG A 378 12.94 -9.97 -32.92
C ARG A 378 12.06 -8.87 -33.50
N GLU A 379 11.04 -8.45 -32.76
CA GLU A 379 10.09 -7.41 -33.19
C GLU A 379 10.57 -5.97 -32.95
N GLY A 380 11.84 -5.76 -32.63
CA GLY A 380 12.46 -4.44 -32.40
C GLY A 380 12.68 -4.09 -30.93
N GLY A 381 12.65 -5.10 -30.06
CA GLY A 381 13.06 -5.02 -28.67
C GLY A 381 12.26 -4.06 -27.81
N ALA A 382 12.85 -3.72 -26.66
CA ALA A 382 12.26 -2.77 -25.70
C ALA A 382 12.05 -1.36 -26.30
N GLY A 383 12.80 -1.00 -27.35
CA GLY A 383 12.69 0.29 -28.02
C GLY A 383 11.41 0.45 -28.81
N ARG A 384 11.00 -0.57 -29.58
CA ARG A 384 9.75 -0.53 -30.35
C ARG A 384 8.52 -0.91 -29.50
N TRP A 385 8.71 -1.84 -28.58
CA TRP A 385 7.68 -2.40 -27.71
C TRP A 385 8.02 -2.22 -26.22
N PRO A 386 7.99 -0.97 -25.70
CA PRO A 386 8.10 -0.76 -24.27
C PRO A 386 6.91 -1.43 -23.56
N ALA A 387 7.11 -1.91 -22.33
CA ALA A 387 6.12 -2.71 -21.59
C ALA A 387 4.73 -2.06 -21.55
N ALA A 388 4.67 -0.75 -21.32
CA ALA A 388 3.43 0.05 -21.35
C ALA A 388 2.68 -0.03 -22.69
N ARG A 389 3.40 0.07 -23.81
CA ARG A 389 2.80 0.01 -25.15
C ARG A 389 2.34 -1.40 -25.49
N LEU A 390 3.13 -2.41 -25.11
CA LEU A 390 2.80 -3.80 -25.34
C LEU A 390 1.55 -4.22 -24.55
N ALA A 391 1.47 -3.84 -23.27
CA ALA A 391 0.28 -4.07 -22.43
C ALA A 391 -0.96 -3.33 -22.98
N ALA A 392 -0.82 -2.07 -23.38
CA ALA A 392 -1.93 -1.31 -23.97
C ALA A 392 -2.43 -1.94 -25.29
N ALA A 393 -1.52 -2.46 -26.12
CA ALA A 393 -1.88 -3.16 -27.35
C ALA A 393 -2.58 -4.50 -27.10
N ALA A 394 -2.17 -5.24 -26.06
CA ALA A 394 -2.74 -6.54 -25.72
C ALA A 394 -4.11 -6.45 -25.01
N PHE A 395 -4.32 -5.43 -24.16
CA PHE A 395 -5.48 -5.36 -23.25
C PHE A 395 -6.38 -4.12 -23.46
N GLY A 396 -6.01 -3.18 -24.34
CA GLY A 396 -6.74 -1.93 -24.58
C GLY A 396 -6.42 -0.80 -23.59
N GLU A 397 -7.01 0.39 -23.77
CA GLU A 397 -6.69 1.60 -22.98
C GLU A 397 -7.34 1.67 -21.58
N GLY A 398 -7.96 0.60 -21.10
CA GLY A 398 -8.54 0.53 -19.76
C GLY A 398 -7.58 -0.09 -18.74
N ARG A 399 -7.14 0.67 -17.72
CA ARG A 399 -6.31 0.14 -16.63
C ARG A 399 -7.06 -0.91 -15.81
N THR A 400 -6.87 -2.18 -16.15
CA THR A 400 -7.30 -3.32 -15.33
C THR A 400 -6.17 -3.73 -14.39
N ARG A 401 -6.52 -4.40 -13.28
CA ARG A 401 -5.55 -4.98 -12.33
C ARG A 401 -4.52 -5.88 -13.03
N SER A 402 -4.93 -6.58 -14.10
CA SER A 402 -4.06 -7.41 -14.94
C SER A 402 -2.99 -6.61 -15.68
N GLN A 403 -3.28 -5.38 -16.15
CA GLN A 403 -2.28 -4.55 -16.82
C GLN A 403 -1.11 -4.18 -15.90
N ASN A 404 -1.38 -3.85 -14.64
CA ASN A 404 -0.32 -3.50 -13.68
C ASN A 404 0.56 -4.72 -13.36
N ALA A 405 -0.05 -5.91 -13.20
CA ALA A 405 0.68 -7.14 -12.95
C ALA A 405 1.55 -7.54 -14.16
N VAL A 406 1.02 -7.41 -15.37
CA VAL A 406 1.76 -7.63 -16.61
C VAL A 406 2.90 -6.63 -16.77
N LEU A 407 2.68 -5.35 -16.44
CA LEU A 407 3.74 -4.33 -16.50
C LEU A 407 4.90 -4.64 -15.55
N SER A 408 4.59 -4.96 -14.28
CA SER A 408 5.63 -5.35 -13.32
C SER A 408 6.36 -6.62 -13.73
N GLY A 409 5.65 -7.60 -14.31
CA GLY A 409 6.26 -8.84 -14.80
C GLY A 409 7.21 -8.59 -15.97
N LEU A 410 6.76 -7.83 -16.98
CA LEU A 410 7.54 -7.51 -18.17
C LEU A 410 8.78 -6.65 -17.92
N GLU A 411 8.79 -5.85 -16.85
CA GLU A 411 9.96 -5.06 -16.42
C GLU A 411 10.98 -5.90 -15.63
N ALA A 412 10.52 -6.96 -14.97
CA ALA A 412 11.35 -7.82 -14.13
C ALA A 412 11.68 -9.18 -14.79
N ASP A 413 11.47 -9.30 -16.12
CA ASP A 413 11.67 -10.52 -16.90
C ASP A 413 10.88 -11.74 -16.39
N PHE A 414 9.73 -11.51 -15.74
CA PHE A 414 8.80 -12.54 -15.29
C PHE A 414 7.62 -12.71 -16.27
N LEU A 415 7.16 -13.96 -16.42
CA LEU A 415 5.96 -14.28 -17.17
C LEU A 415 4.70 -13.86 -16.39
N PRO A 416 3.61 -13.47 -17.08
CA PRO A 416 2.34 -13.22 -16.43
C PRO A 416 1.77 -14.51 -15.81
N GLU A 417 1.02 -14.39 -14.72
CA GLU A 417 0.45 -15.51 -13.97
C GLU A 417 -0.66 -16.27 -14.72
N SER A 418 -1.27 -15.62 -15.72
CA SER A 418 -2.36 -16.18 -16.53
C SER A 418 -1.87 -16.53 -17.93
N SER A 419 -2.18 -17.75 -18.40
CA SER A 419 -1.91 -18.15 -19.79
C SER A 419 -2.64 -17.26 -20.80
N GLN A 420 -3.82 -16.76 -20.45
CA GLN A 420 -4.58 -15.85 -21.32
C GLN A 420 -3.86 -14.51 -21.51
N ASP A 421 -3.21 -14.01 -20.46
CA ASP A 421 -2.45 -12.77 -20.53
C ASP A 421 -1.19 -12.96 -21.39
N LEU A 422 -0.49 -14.10 -21.25
CA LEU A 422 0.63 -14.44 -22.13
C LEU A 422 0.20 -14.56 -23.59
N GLN A 423 -0.91 -15.25 -23.87
CA GLN A 423 -1.44 -15.37 -25.23
C GLN A 423 -1.79 -14.01 -25.84
N ALA A 424 -2.38 -13.10 -25.06
CA ALA A 424 -2.69 -11.75 -25.51
C ALA A 424 -1.43 -10.98 -25.90
N LEU A 425 -0.38 -11.07 -25.10
CA LEU A 425 0.92 -10.45 -25.38
C LEU A 425 1.60 -11.05 -26.61
N VAL A 426 1.65 -12.39 -26.71
CA VAL A 426 2.26 -13.08 -27.86
C VAL A 426 1.48 -12.81 -29.14
N ARG A 427 0.15 -12.66 -29.08
CA ARG A 427 -0.66 -12.31 -30.26
C ARG A 427 -0.36 -10.93 -30.83
N VAL A 428 0.17 -10.00 -30.02
CA VAL A 428 0.60 -8.68 -30.48
C VAL A 428 1.95 -8.74 -31.18
N LEU A 429 2.85 -9.63 -30.73
CA LEU A 429 4.23 -9.71 -31.21
C LEU A 429 4.46 -10.77 -32.31
N GLY A 430 3.70 -11.85 -32.29
CA GLY A 430 4.00 -13.06 -33.05
C GLY A 430 2.87 -13.57 -33.93
N THR A 431 3.12 -14.73 -34.54
CA THR A 431 2.15 -15.46 -35.36
C THR A 431 1.22 -16.33 -34.51
N GLN A 432 0.11 -16.82 -35.09
CA GLN A 432 -0.81 -17.72 -34.37
C GLN A 432 -0.15 -19.05 -33.97
N GLU A 433 0.83 -19.53 -34.74
CA GLU A 433 1.58 -20.75 -34.41
C GLU A 433 2.43 -20.53 -33.14
N GLU A 434 3.06 -19.37 -33.02
CA GLU A 434 3.80 -18.98 -31.81
C GLU A 434 2.87 -18.84 -30.61
N VAL A 435 1.67 -18.25 -30.77
CA VAL A 435 0.68 -18.17 -29.68
C VAL A 435 0.34 -19.57 -29.15
N HIS A 436 0.15 -20.55 -30.04
CA HIS A 436 -0.12 -21.93 -29.63
C HIS A 436 1.08 -22.58 -28.95
N ALA A 437 2.29 -22.39 -29.49
CA ALA A 437 3.52 -22.94 -28.92
C ALA A 437 3.82 -22.37 -27.52
N PHE A 438 3.59 -21.07 -27.31
CA PHE A 438 3.71 -20.45 -25.99
C PHE A 438 2.65 -20.95 -25.00
N ASP A 439 1.40 -21.17 -25.44
CA ASP A 439 0.36 -21.73 -24.58
C ASP A 439 0.69 -23.16 -24.14
N GLU A 440 1.17 -24.00 -25.06
CA GLU A 440 1.58 -25.37 -24.74
C GLU A 440 2.82 -25.41 -23.84
N ALA A 441 3.81 -24.55 -24.08
CA ALA A 441 4.99 -24.44 -23.21
C ALA A 441 4.61 -23.92 -21.82
N TYR A 442 3.74 -22.90 -21.75
CA TYR A 442 3.25 -22.36 -20.48
C TYR A 442 2.48 -23.41 -19.68
N LYS A 443 1.57 -24.15 -20.31
CA LYS A 443 0.83 -25.25 -19.65
C LYS A 443 1.77 -26.35 -19.16
N ARG A 444 2.73 -26.80 -19.98
CA ARG A 444 3.72 -27.78 -19.54
C ARG A 444 4.46 -27.30 -18.30
N VAL A 445 5.03 -26.11 -18.36
CA VAL A 445 5.83 -25.59 -17.26
C VAL A 445 4.99 -25.32 -16.01
N PHE A 446 3.88 -24.58 -16.11
CA PHE A 446 3.15 -24.11 -14.95
C PHE A 446 2.08 -25.09 -14.44
N GLU A 447 1.48 -25.91 -15.30
CA GLU A 447 0.53 -26.95 -14.84
C GLU A 447 1.26 -28.20 -14.33
N GLN A 448 2.42 -28.57 -14.91
CA GLN A 448 3.20 -29.71 -14.38
C GLN A 448 4.08 -29.34 -13.20
N ALA A 449 4.63 -28.11 -13.15
CA ALA A 449 5.36 -27.63 -11.97
C ALA A 449 4.43 -27.20 -10.83
N ARG A 450 3.11 -27.12 -11.06
CA ARG A 450 2.16 -27.06 -9.96
C ARG A 450 2.33 -28.38 -9.21
N PRO A 451 2.90 -28.38 -7.99
CA PRO A 451 3.09 -29.62 -7.27
C PRO A 451 1.73 -30.29 -7.19
N LEU A 452 1.62 -31.53 -7.72
CA LEU A 452 0.48 -32.40 -7.46
C LEU A 452 0.18 -32.23 -5.97
N PRO A 453 -1.05 -31.81 -5.59
CA PRO A 453 -1.36 -31.47 -4.21
C PRO A 453 -0.85 -32.61 -3.35
N ALA A 454 0.18 -32.32 -2.55
CA ALA A 454 0.89 -33.32 -1.77
C ALA A 454 -0.17 -34.17 -1.08
N ALA A 455 -0.17 -35.48 -1.39
CA ALA A 455 -1.18 -36.46 -1.03
C ALA A 455 -2.00 -36.01 0.18
N SER A 456 -3.21 -35.49 -0.09
CA SER A 456 -4.22 -35.03 0.87
C SER A 456 -3.66 -34.82 2.28
N SER A 457 -3.05 -33.66 2.51
CA SER A 457 -3.03 -33.13 3.87
C SER A 457 -4.47 -33.23 4.40
N PRO A 458 -4.71 -33.87 5.55
CA PRO A 458 -6.07 -34.10 6.03
C PRO A 458 -6.80 -32.76 6.00
N LEU A 459 -7.93 -32.72 5.27
CA LEU A 459 -8.80 -31.57 5.13
C LEU A 459 -8.80 -30.79 6.44
N ARG A 460 -8.16 -29.62 6.47
CA ARG A 460 -8.18 -28.78 7.67
C ARG A 460 -9.66 -28.57 7.98
N PRO A 461 -10.13 -28.94 9.18
CA PRO A 461 -11.53 -28.79 9.52
C PRO A 461 -11.89 -27.32 9.28
N VAL A 462 -12.97 -27.11 8.52
CA VAL A 462 -13.51 -25.78 8.25
C VAL A 462 -13.50 -25.01 9.59
N PRO A 463 -12.89 -23.81 9.64
CA PRO A 463 -12.77 -23.07 10.90
C PRO A 463 -14.14 -22.97 11.56
N LYS A 464 -14.25 -23.29 12.85
CA LYS A 464 -15.54 -23.30 13.59
C LYS A 464 -16.34 -22.01 13.43
N ILE A 465 -15.66 -20.90 13.12
CA ILE A 465 -16.23 -19.59 12.80
C ILE A 465 -17.19 -19.65 11.62
N TYR A 466 -16.91 -20.41 10.56
CA TYR A 466 -17.82 -20.56 9.41
C TYR A 466 -19.09 -21.32 9.81
N ASN A 467 -18.97 -22.38 10.60
CA ASN A 467 -20.14 -23.10 11.12
C ASN A 467 -20.97 -22.20 12.06
N ALA A 468 -20.32 -21.40 12.92
CA ALA A 468 -21.03 -20.43 13.76
C ALA A 468 -21.77 -19.37 12.91
N PHE A 469 -21.15 -18.89 11.83
CA PHE A 469 -21.77 -17.94 10.92
C PHE A 469 -23.00 -18.53 10.21
N TYR A 470 -22.92 -19.75 9.69
CA TYR A 470 -24.10 -20.41 9.08
C TYR A 470 -25.20 -20.69 10.11
N VAL A 471 -24.84 -21.11 11.32
CA VAL A 471 -25.79 -21.37 12.40
C VAL A 471 -26.51 -20.10 12.87
N VAL A 472 -25.87 -18.92 12.80
CA VAL A 472 -26.49 -17.64 13.20
C VAL A 472 -27.22 -16.96 12.04
N SER A 473 -26.67 -17.00 10.83
CA SER A 473 -27.24 -16.31 9.66
C SER A 473 -28.52 -16.97 9.15
N ILE A 474 -28.60 -18.31 9.18
CA ILE A 474 -29.78 -19.04 8.70
C ILE A 474 -31.04 -18.69 9.53
N PRO A 475 -31.05 -18.78 10.87
CA PRO A 475 -32.22 -18.37 11.67
C PRO A 475 -32.57 -16.89 11.51
N LEU A 476 -31.57 -16.02 11.39
CA LEU A 476 -31.79 -14.58 11.20
C LEU A 476 -32.48 -14.28 9.86
N LEU A 477 -32.09 -14.98 8.80
CA LEU A 477 -32.70 -14.91 7.47
C LEU A 477 -34.17 -15.35 7.48
N PHE A 478 -34.57 -16.26 8.37
CA PHE A 478 -35.97 -16.67 8.52
C PHE A 478 -36.76 -15.79 9.52
N ALA A 479 -36.12 -15.33 10.60
CA ALA A 479 -36.78 -14.56 11.66
C ALA A 479 -37.23 -13.17 11.19
N ILE A 480 -36.40 -12.48 10.39
CA ILE A 480 -36.71 -11.13 9.88
C ILE A 480 -37.97 -11.09 8.99
N PRO A 481 -38.08 -11.91 7.93
CA PRO A 481 -39.30 -11.92 7.10
C PRO A 481 -40.52 -12.43 7.88
N THR A 482 -40.36 -13.39 8.80
CA THR A 482 -41.47 -13.89 9.63
C THR A 482 -41.98 -12.81 10.59
N GLY A 483 -41.08 -12.05 11.22
CA GLY A 483 -41.41 -10.88 12.05
C GLY A 483 -42.09 -9.76 11.26
N PHE A 484 -41.65 -9.53 10.02
CA PHE A 484 -42.28 -8.56 9.13
C PHE A 484 -43.71 -8.95 8.73
N VAL A 485 -43.94 -10.22 8.37
CA VAL A 485 -45.27 -10.73 7.98
C VAL A 485 -46.24 -10.75 9.17
N THR A 486 -45.76 -11.10 10.36
CA THR A 486 -46.56 -11.08 11.58
C THR A 486 -46.90 -9.65 12.02
N GLY A 487 -45.96 -8.71 11.88
CA GLY A 487 -46.19 -7.29 12.10
C GLY A 487 -47.21 -6.67 11.15
N LEU A 488 -47.22 -7.08 9.88
CA LEU A 488 -48.23 -6.67 8.89
C LEU A 488 -49.65 -7.14 9.22
N ARG A 489 -49.80 -8.19 10.02
CA ARG A 489 -51.09 -8.80 10.40
C ARG A 489 -51.59 -8.38 11.79
N ALA A 490 -50.81 -7.62 12.56
CA ALA A 490 -51.25 -7.11 13.86
C ALA A 490 -52.32 -6.03 13.66
N ASP A 491 -53.41 -6.06 14.44
CA ASP A 491 -54.49 -5.07 14.36
C ASP A 491 -54.52 -4.23 15.65
N PRO A 492 -54.43 -2.88 15.59
CA PRO A 492 -54.33 -2.06 14.38
C PRO A 492 -52.99 -2.22 13.64
N GLY A 493 -53.10 -2.31 12.31
CA GLY A 493 -51.95 -2.42 11.40
C GLY A 493 -50.89 -1.34 11.66
N PRO A 494 -49.59 -1.67 11.46
CA PRO A 494 -48.52 -0.68 11.60
C PRO A 494 -48.74 0.46 10.59
N ALA A 495 -48.62 1.70 11.06
CA ALA A 495 -48.71 2.88 10.22
C ALA A 495 -47.76 2.78 9.00
N GLY A 496 -48.21 3.23 7.82
CA GLY A 496 -47.50 3.00 6.55
C GLY A 496 -46.02 3.45 6.52
N TRP A 497 -45.65 4.45 7.33
CA TRP A 497 -44.25 4.88 7.46
C TRP A 497 -43.36 3.84 8.16
N LYS A 498 -43.91 3.05 9.10
CA LYS A 498 -43.18 1.95 9.74
C LYS A 498 -42.89 0.85 8.72
N LEU A 499 -43.83 0.55 7.82
CA LEU A 499 -43.62 -0.40 6.73
C LEU A 499 -42.52 0.05 5.76
N ALA A 500 -42.45 1.36 5.46
CA ALA A 500 -41.37 1.90 4.65
C ALA A 500 -39.99 1.72 5.32
N ILE A 501 -39.89 1.96 6.63
CA ILE A 501 -38.64 1.76 7.38
C ILE A 501 -38.25 0.28 7.38
N TYR A 502 -39.18 -0.63 7.67
CA TYR A 502 -38.88 -2.06 7.67
C TYR A 502 -38.48 -2.59 6.29
N ALA A 503 -39.08 -2.07 5.21
CA ALA A 503 -38.66 -2.41 3.85
C ALA A 503 -37.22 -1.98 3.59
N VAL A 504 -36.86 -0.73 3.93
CA VAL A 504 -35.49 -0.21 3.76
C VAL A 504 -34.48 -1.01 4.58
N VAL A 505 -34.78 -1.29 5.85
CA VAL A 505 -33.90 -2.09 6.72
C VAL A 505 -33.74 -3.51 6.17
N GLY A 506 -34.82 -4.15 5.72
CA GLY A 506 -34.76 -5.47 5.10
C GLY A 506 -33.92 -5.49 3.83
N THR A 507 -33.99 -4.44 3.01
CA THR A 507 -33.18 -4.33 1.79
C THR A 507 -31.70 -4.13 2.11
N LEU A 508 -31.39 -3.30 3.11
CA LEU A 508 -30.03 -3.07 3.58
C LEU A 508 -29.41 -4.35 4.14
N VAL A 509 -30.12 -5.08 5.00
CA VAL A 509 -29.64 -6.36 5.55
C VAL A 509 -29.41 -7.39 4.44
N ALA A 510 -30.33 -7.50 3.47
CA ALA A 510 -30.16 -8.42 2.33
C ALA A 510 -28.98 -8.04 1.43
N SER A 511 -28.75 -6.74 1.19
CA SER A 511 -27.58 -6.28 0.43
C SER A 511 -26.27 -6.51 1.18
N GLY A 512 -26.26 -6.27 2.50
CA GLY A 512 -25.09 -6.50 3.35
C GLY A 512 -24.71 -7.97 3.42
N THR A 513 -25.68 -8.88 3.58
CA THR A 513 -25.41 -10.32 3.56
C THR A 513 -24.93 -10.79 2.19
N TRP A 514 -25.45 -10.25 1.08
CA TRP A 514 -24.98 -10.58 -0.27
C TRP A 514 -23.54 -10.12 -0.53
N VAL A 515 -23.19 -8.88 -0.15
CA VAL A 515 -21.82 -8.36 -0.27
C VAL A 515 -20.86 -9.17 0.59
N LEU A 516 -21.22 -9.42 1.85
CA LEU A 516 -20.41 -10.21 2.77
C LEU A 516 -20.19 -11.64 2.24
N GLN A 517 -21.24 -12.26 1.69
CA GLN A 517 -21.14 -13.59 1.09
C GLN A 517 -20.26 -13.61 -0.17
N SER A 518 -20.30 -12.56 -1.00
CA SER A 518 -19.39 -12.43 -2.15
C SER A 518 -17.94 -12.27 -1.72
N LEU A 519 -17.66 -11.47 -0.68
CA LEU A 519 -16.30 -11.31 -0.14
C LEU A 519 -15.79 -12.61 0.49
N LEU A 520 -16.63 -13.31 1.24
CA LEU A 520 -16.31 -14.63 1.79
C LEU A 520 -16.06 -15.64 0.67
N ARG A 521 -16.84 -15.60 -0.41
CA ARG A 521 -16.67 -16.48 -1.57
C ARG A 521 -15.30 -16.29 -2.21
N GLU A 522 -14.91 -15.05 -2.49
CA GLU A 522 -13.61 -14.71 -3.08
C GLU A 522 -12.44 -15.15 -2.17
N HIS A 523 -12.61 -15.05 -0.85
CA HIS A 523 -11.60 -15.48 0.11
C HIS A 523 -11.52 -17.00 0.31
N VAL A 524 -12.65 -17.71 0.17
CA VAL A 524 -12.76 -19.15 0.43
C VAL A 524 -12.46 -19.97 -0.81
N GLU A 525 -12.91 -19.57 -2.01
CA GLU A 525 -12.68 -20.32 -3.26
C GLU A 525 -11.19 -20.46 -3.60
N GLY A 526 -10.33 -19.55 -3.10
CA GLY A 526 -8.88 -19.69 -3.22
C GLY A 526 -8.24 -20.71 -2.27
N ARG A 527 -8.96 -21.19 -1.23
CA ARG A 527 -8.40 -22.02 -0.15
C ARG A 527 -9.17 -23.30 0.18
N PHE A 528 -10.44 -23.40 -0.17
CA PHE A 528 -11.30 -24.54 0.16
C PHE A 528 -12.20 -24.91 -1.02
N ASP A 529 -12.31 -26.22 -1.28
CA ASP A 529 -13.19 -26.76 -2.31
C ASP A 529 -14.63 -26.77 -1.79
N VAL A 530 -15.36 -25.69 -2.08
CA VAL A 530 -16.76 -25.56 -1.67
C VAL A 530 -17.59 -26.43 -2.60
N GLY A 531 -17.88 -27.66 -2.17
CA GLY A 531 -18.66 -28.58 -2.97
C GLY A 531 -20.02 -27.99 -3.41
N PRO A 532 -20.66 -28.57 -4.45
CA PRO A 532 -21.86 -28.03 -5.10
C PRO A 532 -23.04 -27.80 -4.15
N ALA A 533 -23.07 -28.45 -2.98
CA ALA A 533 -24.06 -28.22 -1.94
C ALA A 533 -24.02 -26.79 -1.36
N GLY A 534 -22.83 -26.18 -1.25
CA GLY A 534 -22.66 -24.81 -0.76
C GLY A 534 -23.19 -23.77 -1.74
N GLU A 535 -22.93 -23.97 -3.04
CA GLU A 535 -23.51 -23.13 -4.11
C GLU A 535 -25.04 -23.22 -4.12
N TRP A 536 -25.60 -24.43 -4.04
CA TRP A 536 -27.05 -24.64 -4.01
C TRP A 536 -27.72 -23.97 -2.80
N LEU A 537 -27.10 -24.04 -1.61
CA LEU A 537 -27.62 -23.40 -0.39
C LEU A 537 -27.63 -21.86 -0.51
N SER A 538 -26.59 -21.26 -1.10
CA SER A 538 -26.53 -19.81 -1.31
C SER A 538 -27.60 -19.31 -2.29
N MET A 539 -27.76 -19.99 -3.43
CA MET A 539 -28.75 -19.63 -4.44
C MET A 539 -30.18 -19.80 -3.93
N THR A 540 -30.46 -20.92 -3.24
CA THR A 540 -31.81 -21.22 -2.75
C THR A 540 -32.26 -20.24 -1.65
N ALA A 541 -31.36 -19.79 -0.78
CA ALA A 541 -31.67 -18.80 0.25
C ALA A 541 -32.07 -17.44 -0.33
N SER A 542 -31.33 -16.94 -1.33
CA SER A 542 -31.65 -15.66 -1.99
C SER A 542 -32.97 -15.72 -2.76
N VAL A 543 -33.21 -16.81 -3.49
CA VAL A 543 -34.46 -17.01 -4.25
C VAL A 543 -35.66 -17.16 -3.30
N ALA A 544 -35.51 -17.91 -2.21
CA ALA A 544 -36.58 -18.07 -1.21
C ALA A 544 -36.96 -16.74 -0.54
N PHE A 545 -35.99 -15.88 -0.25
CA PHE A 545 -36.24 -14.55 0.33
C PHE A 545 -37.03 -13.64 -0.63
N VAL A 546 -36.61 -13.57 -1.91
CA VAL A 546 -37.30 -12.76 -2.92
C VAL A 546 -38.71 -13.29 -3.19
N MET A 547 -38.87 -14.61 -3.32
CA MET A 547 -40.19 -15.23 -3.48
C MET A 547 -41.09 -15.02 -2.26
N GLY A 548 -40.54 -15.06 -1.04
CA GLY A 548 -41.27 -14.77 0.19
C GLY A 548 -41.81 -13.33 0.23
N LEU A 549 -41.00 -12.36 -0.21
CA LEU A 549 -41.43 -10.96 -0.34
C LEU A 549 -42.53 -10.77 -1.39
N ILE A 550 -42.39 -11.40 -2.56
CA ILE A 550 -43.37 -11.31 -3.65
C ILE A 550 -44.71 -11.94 -3.24
N ILE A 551 -44.69 -13.14 -2.63
CA ILE A 551 -45.90 -13.84 -2.19
C ILE A 551 -46.61 -13.06 -1.08
N SER A 552 -45.86 -12.44 -0.16
CA SER A 552 -46.41 -11.59 0.90
C SER A 552 -47.07 -10.32 0.33
N ALA A 553 -46.41 -9.67 -0.64
CA ALA A 553 -46.95 -8.48 -1.31
C ALA A 553 -48.19 -8.76 -2.16
N ALA A 554 -48.33 -9.97 -2.70
CA ALA A 554 -49.45 -10.36 -3.55
C ALA A 554 -50.73 -10.75 -2.78
N GLY A 555 -50.72 -10.69 -1.44
CA GLY A 555 -51.94 -10.87 -0.63
C GLY A 555 -52.53 -12.28 -0.65
N PHE A 556 -51.73 -13.31 -0.96
CA PHE A 556 -52.20 -14.69 -0.93
C PHE A 556 -52.30 -15.19 0.52
N ASP A 557 -53.54 -15.31 1.03
CA ASP A 557 -53.81 -15.70 2.42
C ASP A 557 -53.44 -17.15 2.76
N TYR A 558 -53.36 -18.03 1.77
CA TYR A 558 -53.17 -19.48 1.95
C TYR A 558 -51.71 -19.94 2.16
N PRO A 559 -50.71 -19.53 1.35
CA PRO A 559 -49.33 -20.02 1.49
C PRO A 559 -48.62 -19.49 2.75
N GLY A 560 -48.97 -18.31 3.25
CA GLY A 560 -48.33 -17.72 4.43
C GLY A 560 -48.55 -18.50 5.74
N ARG A 561 -49.66 -19.27 5.86
CA ARG A 561 -49.90 -20.14 7.02
C ARG A 561 -49.06 -21.41 6.99
N TRP A 562 -48.82 -21.96 5.80
CA TRP A 562 -47.98 -23.15 5.64
C TRP A 562 -46.50 -22.85 5.88
N VAL A 563 -46.01 -21.72 5.37
CA VAL A 563 -44.60 -21.30 5.57
C VAL A 563 -44.33 -20.96 7.04
N ALA A 564 -45.24 -20.25 7.72
CA ALA A 564 -45.11 -20.00 9.16
C ALA A 564 -45.15 -21.29 10.00
N GLY A 565 -45.96 -22.27 9.59
CA GLY A 565 -46.00 -23.59 10.23
C GLY A 565 -44.73 -24.41 10.00
N ALA A 566 -44.11 -24.33 8.82
CA ALA A 566 -42.86 -25.02 8.51
C ALA A 566 -41.65 -24.39 9.22
N VAL A 567 -41.59 -23.07 9.31
CA VAL A 567 -40.52 -22.32 10.01
C VAL A 567 -40.64 -22.45 11.53
N GLY A 568 -41.84 -22.69 12.09
CA GLY A 568 -42.00 -23.02 13.51
C GLY A 568 -41.71 -24.48 13.87
N PHE A 569 -41.55 -25.36 12.87
CA PHE A 569 -41.29 -26.80 13.06
C PHE A 569 -39.80 -27.17 12.90
N LEU A 570 -39.03 -26.36 12.17
CA LEU A 570 -37.56 -26.40 12.10
C LEU A 570 -36.96 -25.57 13.23
#